data_AF-A0A6J1R8S6-F1
#
_entry.id   AF-A0A6J1R8S6-F1
#
_cell.length_a   1.000
_cell.length_b   1.000
_cell.length_c   1.000
_cell.angle_alpha   90.00
_cell.angle_beta   90.00
_cell.angle_gamma   90.00
#
_symmetry.space_group_name_H-M   'P 1'
#
loop_
_entity.id
_entity.type
_entity.pdbx_description
1 polymer ?
#
loop_
_entity_poly.entity_id
_entity_poly.type
_entity_poly.pdbx_seq_one_letter_code
_entity_poly.pdbx_strand_id
1 'polypeptide(L)'
;MMRMYYMNCGVYHSFIEELLGLRARVPQLLFERISEEKFLSNIWGPTADSYDLIIKNVMLPELQIGDWLIWKEMGAYTLSISCTFNGYPIPTVIPIIRKSQWDDFKAQIDSM
;
A
#
# COMPACT_ATOMS: atom_id res chain seq x y z
N MET A 1 -24.06 8.46 0.25
CA MET A 1 -23.37 8.32 1.55
C MET A 1 -21.92 7.94 1.27
N MET A 2 -20.96 8.50 2.01
CA MET A 2 -19.52 8.21 1.81
C MET A 2 -19.13 6.92 2.54
N ARG A 3 -18.33 6.07 1.91
CA ARG A 3 -17.79 4.85 2.53
C ARG A 3 -16.41 5.09 3.10
N MET A 4 -16.10 4.44 4.21
CA MET A 4 -14.81 4.59 4.89
C MET A 4 -14.21 3.21 5.11
N TYR A 5 -13.06 2.97 4.51
CA TYR A 5 -12.32 1.71 4.63
C TYR A 5 -11.03 1.96 5.42
N TYR A 6 -10.71 1.08 6.37
CA TYR A 6 -9.56 1.21 7.24
C TYR A 6 -8.58 0.08 6.96
N MET A 7 -7.32 0.44 6.71
CA MET A 7 -6.24 -0.46 6.33
C MET A 7 -5.30 -0.70 7.51
N ASN A 8 -4.53 -1.78 7.44
CA ASN A 8 -3.47 -2.09 8.42
C ASN A 8 -2.12 -1.41 8.11
N CYS A 9 -2.07 -0.53 7.13
CA CYS A 9 -0.90 0.26 6.73
C CYS A 9 -1.38 1.67 6.38
N GLY A 10 -0.66 2.70 6.84
CA GLY A 10 -1.10 4.10 6.76
C GLY A 10 0.02 5.06 6.38
N VAL A 11 -0.23 6.36 6.56
CA VAL A 11 0.71 7.44 6.17
C VAL A 11 2.00 7.42 6.99
N TYR A 12 1.93 6.94 8.23
CA TYR A 12 3.09 6.74 9.09
C TYR A 12 3.94 5.51 8.72
N HIS A 13 3.45 4.67 7.80
CA HIS A 13 4.12 3.46 7.35
C HIS A 13 4.62 3.65 5.91
N SER A 14 3.84 3.23 4.92
CA SER A 14 4.25 3.25 3.51
C SER A 14 3.67 4.42 2.71
N PHE A 15 2.77 5.22 3.28
CA PHE A 15 1.98 6.22 2.55
C PHE A 15 2.27 7.67 2.94
N ILE A 16 3.47 7.96 3.45
CA ILE A 16 3.84 9.33 3.88
C ILE A 16 3.77 10.35 2.75
N GLU A 17 4.00 9.94 1.50
CA GLU A 17 3.85 10.82 0.32
C GLU A 17 2.42 11.33 0.16
N GLU A 18 1.40 10.58 0.60
CA GLU A 18 0.00 10.99 0.57
C GLU A 18 -0.25 12.12 1.58
N LEU A 19 0.28 11.98 2.80
CA LEU A 19 0.20 13.01 3.83
C LEU A 19 0.91 14.30 3.40
N LEU A 20 2.05 14.17 2.71
CA LEU A 20 2.81 15.31 2.18
C LEU A 20 2.21 15.89 0.88
N GLY A 21 1.18 15.26 0.31
CA GLY A 21 0.57 15.68 -0.95
C GLY A 21 1.52 15.56 -2.16
N LEU A 22 2.56 14.73 -2.06
CA LEU A 22 3.57 14.56 -3.11
C LEU A 22 3.06 13.65 -4.22
N ARG A 23 2.34 12.58 -3.86
CA ARG A 23 1.88 11.59 -4.82
C ARG A 23 0.64 10.86 -4.32
N ALA A 24 -0.43 10.95 -5.10
CA ALA A 24 -1.66 10.19 -4.91
C ALA A 24 -1.67 8.91 -5.73
N ARG A 25 -1.88 7.75 -5.09
CA ARG A 25 -1.88 6.44 -5.74
C ARG A 25 -3.20 5.72 -5.51
N VAL A 26 -3.91 5.40 -6.59
CA VAL A 26 -5.16 4.62 -6.51
C VAL A 26 -4.83 3.12 -6.47
N PRO A 27 -5.41 2.34 -5.53
CA PRO A 27 -5.16 0.92 -5.44
C PRO A 27 -5.79 0.15 -6.61
N GLN A 28 -5.22 -1.01 -6.88
CA GLN A 28 -5.82 -2.05 -7.70
C GLN A 28 -6.50 -3.10 -6.81
N LEU A 29 -7.57 -3.70 -7.31
CA LEU A 29 -8.22 -4.82 -6.63
C LEU A 29 -7.45 -6.10 -6.94
N LEU A 30 -7.28 -6.97 -5.93
CA LEU A 30 -6.69 -8.29 -6.15
C LEU A 30 -7.60 -9.20 -7.00
N PHE A 31 -8.92 -9.09 -6.81
CA PHE A 31 -9.92 -9.89 -7.50
C PHE A 31 -10.89 -9.01 -8.28
N GLU A 32 -11.30 -9.50 -9.45
CA GLU A 32 -12.36 -8.86 -10.25
C GLU A 32 -13.69 -8.90 -9.50
N ARG A 33 -14.50 -7.85 -9.68
CA ARG A 33 -15.83 -7.75 -9.06
C ARG A 33 -16.90 -8.04 -10.11
N ILE A 34 -17.96 -8.71 -9.66
CA ILE A 34 -19.14 -9.02 -10.50
C ILE A 34 -19.92 -7.73 -10.85
N SER A 35 -19.93 -6.76 -9.94
CA SER A 35 -20.58 -5.46 -10.13
C SER A 35 -19.56 -4.38 -10.47
N GLU A 36 -19.91 -3.51 -11.42
CA GLU A 36 -19.16 -2.30 -11.78
C GLU A 36 -19.56 -1.06 -10.96
N GLU A 37 -20.56 -1.18 -10.09
CA GLU A 37 -21.05 -0.06 -9.29
C GLU A 37 -19.96 0.47 -8.35
N LYS A 38 -19.81 1.80 -8.31
CA LYS A 38 -18.81 2.49 -7.49
C LYS A 38 -19.44 3.55 -6.61
N PHE A 39 -18.81 3.75 -5.47
CA PHE A 39 -19.26 4.62 -4.40
C PHE A 39 -18.14 5.54 -3.97
N LEU A 40 -18.49 6.78 -3.65
CA LEU A 40 -17.55 7.75 -3.11
C LEU A 40 -17.02 7.26 -1.76
N SER A 41 -15.70 7.13 -1.66
CA SER A 41 -15.03 6.45 -0.56
C SER A 41 -13.77 7.17 -0.10
N ASN A 42 -13.40 6.94 1.16
CA ASN A 42 -12.09 7.28 1.73
C ASN A 42 -11.37 6.01 2.20
N ILE A 43 -10.05 5.98 2.08
CA ILE A 43 -9.20 4.93 2.62
C ILE A 43 -8.30 5.53 3.69
N TRP A 44 -8.37 4.94 4.89
CA TRP A 44 -7.66 5.37 6.09
C TRP A 44 -6.60 4.35 6.48
N GLY A 45 -5.55 4.81 7.15
CA GLY A 45 -4.61 3.94 7.85
C GLY A 45 -5.11 3.50 9.23
N PRO A 46 -4.28 2.76 9.98
CA PRO A 46 -4.70 2.09 11.20
C PRO A 46 -4.63 2.97 12.46
N THR A 47 -4.00 4.15 12.37
CA THR A 47 -3.71 4.96 13.55
C THR A 47 -4.94 5.75 14.01
N ALA A 48 -4.91 6.22 15.25
CA ALA A 48 -5.97 7.07 15.81
C ALA A 48 -5.81 8.55 15.42
N ASP A 49 -4.97 8.84 14.43
CA ASP A 49 -4.72 10.18 13.92
C ASP A 49 -5.67 10.50 12.76
N SER A 50 -6.34 11.65 12.84
CA SER A 50 -7.22 12.13 11.77
C SER A 50 -6.48 12.49 10.47
N TYR A 51 -5.15 12.62 10.51
CA TYR A 51 -4.30 12.79 9.34
C TYR A 51 -3.87 11.48 8.68
N ASP A 52 -4.18 10.32 9.27
CA ASP A 52 -3.88 9.01 8.69
C ASP A 52 -4.90 8.62 7.60
N LEU A 53 -5.02 9.50 6.61
CA LEU A 53 -5.87 9.37 5.45
C LEU A 53 -4.99 9.09 4.23
N ILE A 54 -5.11 7.89 3.68
CA ILE A 54 -4.32 7.44 2.52
C ILE A 54 -4.90 8.04 1.25
N ILE A 55 -6.23 7.96 1.07
CA ILE A 55 -6.90 8.46 -0.14
C ILE A 55 -8.24 9.08 0.23
N LYS A 56 -8.46 10.29 -0.28
CA LYS A 56 -9.69 11.06 -0.10
C LYS A 56 -10.53 11.05 -1.38
N ASN A 57 -11.85 10.90 -1.26
CA ASN A 57 -12.82 11.08 -2.33
C ASN A 57 -12.58 10.22 -3.58
N VAL A 58 -12.31 8.92 -3.39
CA VAL A 58 -12.08 7.96 -4.49
C VAL A 58 -13.33 7.15 -4.80
N MET A 59 -13.58 6.87 -6.08
CA MET A 59 -14.66 5.98 -6.52
C MET A 59 -14.19 4.53 -6.50
N LEU A 60 -14.73 3.74 -5.57
CA LEU A 60 -14.40 2.32 -5.38
C LEU A 60 -15.67 1.47 -5.39
N PRO A 61 -15.61 0.19 -5.80
CA PRO A 61 -16.71 -0.72 -5.53
C PRO A 61 -16.90 -0.92 -4.03
N GLU A 62 -17.97 -1.64 -3.67
CA GLU A 62 -18.10 -2.15 -2.30
C GLU A 62 -16.92 -3.05 -1.94
N LEU A 63 -16.29 -2.75 -0.80
CA LEU A 63 -15.27 -3.57 -0.19
C LEU A 63 -15.78 -4.11 1.14
N GLN A 64 -15.31 -5.30 1.50
CA GLN A 64 -15.61 -5.98 2.74
C GLN A 64 -14.33 -6.18 3.55
N ILE A 65 -14.48 -6.37 4.86
CA ILE A 65 -13.35 -6.74 5.72
C ILE A 65 -12.71 -8.02 5.17
N GLY A 66 -11.38 -7.99 4.98
CA GLY A 66 -10.60 -9.09 4.42
C GLY A 66 -10.31 -8.97 2.92
N ASP A 67 -10.93 -8.01 2.22
CA ASP A 67 -10.54 -7.70 0.84
C ASP A 67 -9.13 -7.08 0.77
N TRP A 68 -8.42 -7.38 -0.31
CA TRP A 68 -7.06 -6.89 -0.55
C TRP A 68 -7.03 -5.79 -1.60
N LEU A 69 -6.29 -4.73 -1.27
CA LEU A 69 -5.96 -3.62 -2.15
C LEU A 69 -4.45 -3.61 -2.43
N ILE A 70 -4.09 -3.39 -3.69
CA ILE A 70 -2.71 -3.47 -4.17
C ILE A 70 -2.25 -2.11 -4.64
N TRP A 71 -1.19 -1.58 -4.04
CA TRP A 71 -0.47 -0.43 -4.55
C TRP A 71 0.80 -0.86 -5.27
N LYS A 72 0.94 -0.41 -6.52
CA LYS A 72 2.16 -0.59 -7.31
C LYS A 72 3.14 0.55 -7.06
N GLU A 73 4.40 0.30 -7.42
CA GLU A 73 5.48 1.29 -7.41
C GLU A 73 5.83 1.84 -6.00
N MET A 74 5.54 1.07 -4.94
CA MET A 74 5.77 1.46 -3.53
C MET A 74 7.21 1.21 -3.04
N GLY A 75 8.21 1.26 -3.92
CA GLY A 75 9.60 0.89 -3.58
C GLY A 75 10.47 2.05 -3.07
N ALA A 76 10.24 3.27 -3.57
CA ALA A 76 11.04 4.44 -3.23
C ALA A 76 10.32 5.32 -2.20
N TYR A 77 11.06 5.81 -1.19
CA TYR A 77 10.55 6.75 -0.17
C TYR A 77 9.29 6.28 0.57
N THR A 78 9.15 4.96 0.73
CA THR A 78 8.06 4.33 1.49
C THR A 78 8.63 3.79 2.81
N LEU A 79 9.16 2.56 2.78
CA LEU A 79 9.69 1.86 3.95
C LEU A 79 10.90 2.56 4.58
N SER A 80 11.66 3.32 3.79
CA SER A 80 12.86 4.04 4.25
C SER A 80 12.56 5.13 5.28
N ILE A 81 11.32 5.60 5.38
CA ILE A 81 10.89 6.68 6.27
C ILE A 81 9.66 6.29 7.11
N SER A 82 9.35 4.99 7.19
CA SER A 82 8.31 4.46 8.06
C SER A 82 8.67 4.57 9.54
N CYS A 83 7.65 4.67 10.39
CA CYS A 83 7.80 4.52 11.83
C CYS A 83 6.70 3.65 12.42
N THR A 84 6.90 3.18 13.65
CA THR A 84 5.94 2.35 14.39
C THR A 84 5.00 3.19 15.26
N PHE A 85 4.53 4.32 14.73
CA PHE A 85 3.60 5.18 15.44
C PHE A 85 2.30 4.42 15.79
N ASN A 86 1.71 4.71 16.95
CA ASN A 86 0.63 3.93 17.57
C ASN A 86 0.93 2.43 17.78
N GLY A 87 2.19 2.00 17.69
CA GLY A 87 2.61 0.62 17.93
C GLY A 87 2.32 -0.35 16.78
N TYR A 88 1.93 0.15 15.60
CA TYR A 88 1.73 -0.69 14.43
C TYR A 88 3.07 -1.08 13.78
N PRO A 89 3.23 -2.33 13.33
CA PRO A 89 4.49 -2.80 12.75
C PRO A 89 4.67 -2.29 11.31
N ILE A 90 5.94 -2.15 10.91
CA ILE A 90 6.30 -1.87 9.51
C ILE A 90 6.00 -3.13 8.66
N PRO A 91 5.42 -2.98 7.44
CA PRO A 91 5.14 -4.12 6.57
C PRO A 91 6.37 -4.98 6.28
N THR A 92 6.19 -6.31 6.33
CA THR A 92 7.25 -7.26 5.99
C THR A 92 7.56 -7.23 4.49
N VAL A 93 8.85 -7.17 4.16
CA VAL A 93 9.34 -7.27 2.77
C VAL A 93 9.70 -8.71 2.47
N ILE A 94 9.08 -9.27 1.42
CA ILE A 94 9.42 -10.59 0.89
C ILE A 94 10.16 -10.39 -0.43
N PRO A 95 11.51 -10.40 -0.43
CA PRO A 95 12.27 -10.27 -1.66
C PRO A 95 12.11 -11.54 -2.51
N ILE A 96 11.87 -11.36 -3.80
CA ILE A 96 11.77 -12.44 -4.78
C ILE A 96 12.69 -12.15 -5.96
N ILE A 97 13.31 -13.20 -6.48
CA ILE A 97 14.16 -13.14 -7.68
C ILE A 97 13.91 -14.39 -8.52
N ARG A 98 13.92 -14.25 -9.86
CA ARG A 98 13.84 -15.42 -10.74
C ARG A 98 15.13 -16.22 -10.61
N LYS A 99 15.03 -17.56 -10.65
CA LYS A 99 16.18 -18.45 -10.55
C LYS A 99 17.31 -18.09 -11.54
N SER A 100 16.96 -17.82 -12.80
CA SER A 100 17.95 -17.42 -13.82
C SER A 100 18.70 -16.13 -13.43
N GLN A 101 17.98 -15.12 -12.94
CA GLN A 101 18.59 -13.86 -12.50
C GLN A 101 19.47 -14.04 -11.26
N TRP A 102 19.11 -14.97 -10.37
CA TRP A 102 19.92 -15.31 -9.21
C TRP A 102 21.21 -16.03 -9.60
N ASP A 103 21.15 -16.93 -10.58
CA ASP A 103 22.32 -17.62 -11.10
C ASP A 103 23.28 -16.62 -11.79
N ASP A 104 22.75 -15.70 -12.60
CA ASP A 104 23.52 -14.61 -13.21
C ASP A 104 24.17 -13.70 -12.15
N PHE A 105 23.40 -13.32 -11.12
CA PHE A 105 23.87 -12.46 -10.02
C PHE A 105 24.99 -13.13 -9.22
N LYS A 106 24.86 -14.42 -8.90
CA LYS A 106 25.91 -15.18 -8.20
C LYS A 106 27.18 -15.31 -9.03
N ALA A 107 27.07 -15.58 -10.33
CA ALA A 107 28.23 -15.66 -11.20
C ALA A 107 29.03 -14.34 -11.24
N GLN A 108 28.33 -13.19 -11.19
CA GLN A 108 28.99 -11.89 -11.08
C GLN A 108 29.72 -11.72 -9.74
N ILE A 109 29.07 -12.08 -8.62
CA ILE A 109 29.68 -12.00 -7.28
C ILE A 109 30.93 -12.89 -7.19
N ASP A 110 30.83 -14.14 -7.66
CA ASP A 110 31.93 -15.12 -7.55
C ASP A 110 33.12 -14.77 -8.46
N SER A 111 32.93 -13.90 -9.45
CA SER A 111 33.98 -13.41 -10.35
C SER A 111 34.72 -12.17 -9.85
N MET A 112 34.25 -11.56 -8.75
CA MET A 112 34.90 -10.42 -8.09
C MET A 112 35.94 -10.89 -7.06
#